data_AF-A0A662P7T8-F1
#
_entry.id   AF-A0A662P7T8-F1
#
_cell.length_a   1.000
_cell.length_b   1.000
_cell.length_c   1.000
_cell.angle_alpha   90.00
_cell.angle_beta   90.00
_cell.angle_gamma   90.00
#
_symmetry.space_group_name_H-M   'P 1'
#
loop_
_entity.id
_entity.type
_entity.pdbx_description
1 polymer ?
#
loop_
_entity_poly.entity_id
_entity_poly.type
_entity_poly.pdbx_seq_one_letter_code
_entity_poly.pdbx_strand_id
1 'polypeptide(L)'
;PIGLTYADEADPVPDSVTINPDDTTTIIWNNIGHLDMGESTKLEFKAIFNGEETRSVNVVTAKGTPPNGYPVYDDDDASVTAIVPPHIWKVLSYNGLYRCELCDMDDLFRKAREMNIEFSEDIDRCCEPYDLIEALKNEIEKRGLKNDLRYKQALELIEYAKQCCDDAFETYSEGNYIGSYRWSIKRCKTLREAIELMIEILSPEKCGCSTS
;
A
#
# COMPACT_ATOMS: atom_id res chain seq x y z
N PRO A 1 7.91 10.06 -3.09
CA PRO A 1 8.81 8.88 -3.12
C PRO A 1 8.21 7.73 -2.27
N ILE A 2 8.55 6.47 -2.52
CA ILE A 2 8.00 5.35 -1.72
C ILE A 2 8.51 5.50 -0.29
N GLY A 3 7.64 5.35 0.71
CA GLY A 3 8.02 5.39 2.12
C GLY A 3 7.91 6.74 2.80
N LEU A 4 7.67 7.81 2.05
CA LEU A 4 7.47 9.16 2.58
C LEU A 4 6.17 9.76 2.05
N THR A 5 5.37 10.31 2.95
CA THR A 5 4.14 11.03 2.64
C THR A 5 4.36 12.52 2.87
N TYR A 6 3.93 13.35 1.93
CA TYR A 6 3.97 14.81 2.08
C TYR A 6 3.15 15.24 3.32
N ALA A 7 3.69 16.16 4.11
CA ALA A 7 3.12 16.55 5.40
C ALA A 7 2.33 17.87 5.34
N ASP A 8 1.81 18.22 4.16
CA ASP A 8 1.02 19.44 3.92
C ASP A 8 1.72 20.75 4.32
N GLU A 9 3.06 20.75 4.31
CA GLU A 9 3.87 21.91 4.67
C GLU A 9 5.04 22.07 3.70
N ALA A 10 5.05 23.20 2.99
CA ALA A 10 6.13 23.59 2.10
C ALA A 10 6.20 25.11 1.94
N ASP A 11 7.41 25.61 1.68
CA ASP A 11 7.71 26.99 1.37
C ASP A 11 8.70 27.06 0.20
N PRO A 12 8.33 27.70 -0.93
CA PRO A 12 7.01 28.24 -1.24
C PRO A 12 5.94 27.17 -1.40
N VAL A 13 4.66 27.56 -1.35
CA VAL A 13 3.53 26.63 -1.54
C VAL A 13 3.59 26.00 -2.94
N PRO A 14 3.46 24.66 -3.06
CA PRO A 14 3.48 23.97 -4.35
C PRO A 14 2.23 24.26 -5.19
N ASP A 15 2.38 24.17 -6.51
CA ASP A 15 1.26 24.27 -7.45
C ASP A 15 0.41 22.99 -7.45
N SER A 16 1.03 21.82 -7.26
CA SER A 16 0.30 20.57 -7.12
C SER A 16 1.04 19.53 -6.26
N VAL A 17 0.23 18.68 -5.62
CA VAL A 17 0.65 17.50 -4.88
C VAL A 17 -0.23 16.34 -5.33
N THR A 18 0.37 15.27 -5.84
CA THR A 18 -0.33 14.08 -6.32
C THR A 18 0.19 12.86 -5.58
N ILE A 19 -0.71 12.10 -4.95
CA ILE A 19 -0.42 10.75 -4.45
C ILE A 19 -0.69 9.79 -5.61
N ASN A 20 0.35 9.09 -6.04
CA ASN A 20 0.34 8.20 -7.20
C ASN A 20 -0.15 6.80 -6.78
N PRO A 21 -0.65 5.98 -7.74
CA PRO A 21 -1.11 4.61 -7.45
C PRO A 21 -0.03 3.64 -6.93
N ASP A 22 1.24 4.00 -7.07
CA ASP A 22 2.40 3.24 -6.60
C ASP A 22 2.89 3.68 -5.21
N ASP A 23 2.03 4.37 -4.45
CA ASP A 23 2.31 4.95 -3.13
C ASP A 23 3.42 6.01 -3.10
N THR A 24 3.85 6.50 -4.27
CA THR A 24 4.73 7.67 -4.34
C THR A 24 3.94 8.98 -4.28
N THR A 25 4.57 10.05 -3.83
CA THR A 25 4.02 11.41 -3.93
C THR A 25 4.88 12.23 -4.89
N THR A 26 4.21 12.95 -5.81
CA THR A 26 4.81 13.94 -6.71
C THR A 26 4.38 15.34 -6.29
N ILE A 27 5.35 16.24 -6.09
CA ILE A 27 5.11 17.66 -5.76
C ILE A 27 5.67 18.52 -6.89
N ILE A 28 4.89 19.48 -7.39
CA ILE A 28 5.26 20.32 -8.53
C ILE A 28 5.22 21.80 -8.17
N TRP A 29 6.30 22.50 -8.52
CA TRP A 29 6.34 23.95 -8.66
C TRP A 29 6.58 24.27 -10.14
N ASN A 30 5.59 24.81 -10.82
CA ASN A 30 5.63 25.12 -12.25
C ASN A 30 6.47 26.38 -12.54
N ASN A 31 6.57 27.29 -11.57
CA ASN A 31 7.32 28.53 -11.73
C ASN A 31 7.97 28.96 -10.42
N ILE A 32 9.29 28.76 -10.34
CA ILE A 32 10.12 29.16 -9.20
C ILE A 32 10.69 30.58 -9.33
N GLY A 33 10.25 31.32 -10.36
CA GLY A 33 10.72 32.68 -10.66
C GLY A 33 11.90 32.71 -11.65
N HIS A 34 12.29 33.93 -12.01
CA HIS A 34 13.50 34.18 -12.79
C HIS A 34 14.72 34.02 -11.88
N LEU A 35 15.76 33.35 -12.37
CA LEU A 35 17.05 33.22 -11.69
C LEU A 35 18.15 33.77 -12.60
N ASP A 36 18.89 34.75 -12.10
CA ASP A 36 20.07 35.29 -12.76
C ASP A 36 21.23 34.27 -12.73
N MET A 37 22.26 34.54 -13.53
CA MET A 37 23.45 33.68 -13.57
C MET A 37 24.11 33.59 -12.19
N GLY A 38 24.18 32.37 -11.64
CA GLY A 38 24.74 32.10 -10.31
C GLY A 38 23.78 32.34 -9.15
N GLU A 39 22.54 32.76 -9.42
CA GLU A 39 21.48 32.83 -8.41
C GLU A 39 20.95 31.43 -8.09
N SER A 40 20.41 31.28 -6.87
CA SER A 40 19.72 30.07 -6.45
C SER A 40 18.48 30.43 -5.66
N THR A 41 17.47 29.57 -5.74
CA THR A 41 16.27 29.63 -4.90
C THR A 41 16.19 28.35 -4.08
N LYS A 42 15.56 28.44 -2.90
CA LYS A 42 15.38 27.30 -2.00
C LYS A 42 13.90 26.91 -1.98
N LEU A 43 13.64 25.63 -2.20
CA LEU A 43 12.34 25.01 -1.95
C LEU A 43 12.49 24.09 -0.74
N GLU A 44 11.62 24.23 0.24
CA GLU A 44 11.61 23.40 1.44
C GLU A 44 10.23 22.78 1.62
N PHE A 45 10.18 21.49 1.92
CA PHE A 45 8.94 20.79 2.22
C PHE A 45 9.15 19.77 3.33
N LYS A 46 8.08 19.45 4.05
CA LYS A 46 8.09 18.38 5.05
C LYS A 46 7.47 17.11 4.50
N ALA A 47 8.10 15.99 4.84
CA ALA A 47 7.57 14.66 4.59
C ALA A 47 7.75 13.79 5.84
N ILE A 48 6.82 12.86 6.04
CA ILE A 48 6.80 11.94 7.17
C ILE A 48 6.95 10.51 6.63
N PHE A 49 7.70 9.66 7.33
CA PHE A 49 7.75 8.24 6.99
C PHE A 49 6.38 7.60 7.18
N ASN A 50 5.89 6.91 6.15
CA ASN A 50 4.58 6.25 6.17
C ASN A 50 4.55 4.99 7.07
N GLY A 51 5.71 4.55 7.58
CA GLY A 51 5.85 3.37 8.44
C GLY A 51 5.94 2.04 7.69
N GLU A 52 5.83 2.05 6.37
CA GLU A 52 5.99 0.87 5.52
C GLU A 52 7.44 0.70 5.10
N GLU A 53 8.14 1.81 4.87
CA GLU A 53 9.55 1.82 4.53
C GLU A 53 10.42 2.48 5.60
N THR A 54 11.63 1.96 5.79
CA THR A 54 12.68 2.57 6.62
C THR A 54 13.71 3.32 5.81
N ARG A 55 13.67 3.21 4.48
CA ARG A 55 14.55 3.93 3.57
C ARG A 55 13.72 4.47 2.42
N SER A 56 13.95 5.72 2.06
CA SER A 56 13.33 6.36 0.91
C SER A 56 14.39 7.10 0.11
N VAL A 57 14.15 7.25 -1.19
CA VAL A 57 14.97 8.07 -2.08
C VAL A 57 14.09 9.21 -2.57
N ASN A 58 14.43 10.43 -2.18
CA ASN A 58 13.79 11.62 -2.72
C ASN A 58 14.52 12.02 -4.00
N VAL A 59 13.77 12.27 -5.08
CA VAL A 59 14.32 12.67 -6.37
C VAL A 59 13.72 14.02 -6.73
N VAL A 60 14.56 14.94 -7.21
CA VAL A 60 14.16 16.26 -7.68
C VAL A 60 14.61 16.39 -9.13
N THR A 61 13.72 16.91 -9.97
CA THR A 61 14.06 17.28 -11.35
C THR A 61 13.77 18.77 -11.54
N ALA A 62 14.68 19.47 -12.21
CA ALA A 62 14.58 20.89 -12.49
C ALA A 62 14.66 21.14 -14.00
N LYS A 63 13.84 22.06 -14.49
CA LYS A 63 13.85 22.50 -15.89
C LYS A 63 13.95 24.01 -15.95
N GLY A 64 14.92 24.50 -16.72
CA GLY A 64 15.11 25.92 -17.00
C GLY A 64 14.89 26.24 -18.47
N THR A 65 14.40 27.44 -18.77
CA THR A 65 14.29 27.95 -20.15
C THR A 65 15.03 29.27 -20.23
N PRO A 66 16.29 29.29 -20.71
CA PRO A 66 17.06 30.53 -20.80
C PRO A 66 16.47 31.46 -21.88
N PRO A 67 16.64 32.79 -21.77
CA PRO A 67 16.16 33.74 -22.78
C PRO A 67 16.72 33.49 -24.18
N ASN A 68 17.93 32.92 -24.26
CA ASN A 68 18.58 32.52 -25.49
C ASN A 68 19.08 31.06 -25.35
N GLY A 69 18.87 30.25 -26.39
CA GLY A 69 19.36 28.87 -26.44
C GLY A 69 18.29 27.82 -26.15
N TYR A 70 18.73 26.60 -25.91
CA TYR A 70 17.85 25.46 -25.64
C TYR A 70 17.47 25.38 -24.15
N PRO A 71 16.31 24.82 -23.81
CA PRO A 71 15.97 24.49 -22.43
C PRO A 71 17.03 23.60 -21.78
N VAL A 72 17.26 23.80 -20.49
CA VAL A 72 18.19 23.03 -19.66
C VAL A 72 17.42 22.16 -18.68
N TYR A 73 18.01 21.03 -18.31
CA TYR A 73 17.43 20.04 -17.42
C TYR A 73 18.51 19.55 -16.47
N ASP A 74 18.12 19.31 -15.23
CA ASP A 74 18.99 18.72 -14.21
C ASP A 74 18.16 17.87 -13.25
N ASP A 75 18.80 16.89 -12.62
CA ASP A 75 18.18 16.02 -11.63
C ASP A 75 19.17 15.64 -10.53
N ASP A 76 18.63 15.45 -9.33
CA ASP A 76 19.41 15.03 -8.16
C ASP A 76 18.57 14.17 -7.22
N ASP A 77 19.23 13.34 -6.42
CA ASP A 77 18.58 12.45 -5.47
C ASP A 77 19.26 12.40 -4.11
N ALA A 78 18.46 12.10 -3.08
CA ALA A 78 18.96 11.94 -1.71
C ALA A 78 18.27 10.75 -1.03
N SER A 79 19.07 9.89 -0.39
CA SER A 79 18.55 8.77 0.40
C SER A 79 18.37 9.14 1.86
N VAL A 80 17.16 8.95 2.38
CA VAL A 80 16.79 9.18 3.78
C VAL A 80 16.51 7.84 4.44
N THR A 81 17.04 7.62 5.65
CA THR A 81 16.81 6.39 6.42
C THR A 81 16.20 6.73 7.78
N ALA A 82 15.06 6.13 8.09
CA ALA A 82 14.46 6.19 9.41
C ALA A 82 15.25 5.33 10.40
N ILE A 83 15.74 5.94 11.47
CA ILE A 83 16.43 5.21 12.55
C ILE A 83 15.37 4.81 13.58
N VAL A 84 14.97 3.54 13.52
CA VAL A 84 14.12 2.93 14.54
C VAL A 84 14.94 1.86 15.27
N PRO A 85 15.00 1.90 16.62
CA PRO A 85 15.78 0.94 17.38
C PRO A 85 15.42 -0.52 17.05
N PRO A 86 16.40 -1.42 16.87
CA PRO A 86 16.14 -2.81 16.46
C PRO A 86 15.19 -3.58 17.38
N HIS A 87 15.17 -3.26 18.68
CA HIS A 87 14.26 -3.90 19.64
C HIS A 87 12.79 -3.53 19.41
N ILE A 88 12.52 -2.32 18.90
CA ILE A 88 11.16 -1.92 18.53
C ILE A 88 10.73 -2.72 17.31
N TRP A 89 11.57 -2.82 16.28
CA TRP A 89 11.27 -3.66 15.12
C TRP A 89 11.00 -5.10 15.51
N LYS A 90 11.84 -5.69 16.36
CA LYS A 90 11.62 -7.06 16.83
C LYS A 90 10.22 -7.28 17.42
N VAL A 91 9.73 -6.33 18.24
CA VAL A 91 8.39 -6.38 18.82
C VAL A 91 7.30 -6.20 17.75
N LEU A 92 7.47 -5.23 16.85
CA LEU A 92 6.52 -4.98 15.77
C LEU A 92 6.42 -6.17 14.81
N SER A 93 7.54 -6.76 14.39
CA SER A 93 7.56 -7.94 13.52
C SER A 93 6.94 -9.14 14.21
N TYR A 94 7.25 -9.36 15.50
CA TYR A 94 6.60 -10.42 16.27
C TYR A 94 5.08 -10.23 16.30
N ASN A 95 4.61 -9.01 16.56
CA ASN A 95 3.18 -8.71 16.51
C ASN A 95 2.60 -8.92 15.11
N GLY A 96 3.28 -8.49 14.04
CA GLY A 96 2.83 -8.69 12.67
C GLY A 96 2.71 -10.17 12.30
N LEU A 97 3.62 -11.01 12.79
CA LEU A 97 3.60 -12.45 12.57
C LEU A 97 2.47 -13.15 13.32
N TYR A 98 2.17 -12.73 14.54
CA TYR A 98 1.34 -13.53 15.47
C TYR A 98 0.03 -12.87 15.92
N ARG A 99 -0.20 -11.58 15.63
CA ARG A 99 -1.43 -10.85 16.05
C ARG A 99 -2.30 -10.51 14.85
N CYS A 100 -3.14 -11.45 14.46
CA CYS A 100 -3.98 -11.34 13.27
C CYS A 100 -5.07 -10.27 13.34
N GLU A 101 -5.47 -9.88 14.55
CA GLU A 101 -6.30 -8.71 14.83
C GLU A 101 -5.79 -7.43 14.14
N LEU A 102 -4.48 -7.34 13.89
CA LEU A 102 -3.85 -6.19 13.24
C LEU A 102 -4.03 -6.17 11.71
N CYS A 103 -4.55 -7.23 11.10
CA CYS A 103 -4.88 -7.22 9.66
C CYS A 103 -6.20 -6.49 9.36
N ASP A 104 -6.98 -6.09 10.37
CA ASP A 104 -8.21 -5.28 10.24
C ASP A 104 -9.20 -5.81 9.18
N MET A 105 -9.67 -7.04 9.38
CA MET A 105 -10.56 -7.76 8.43
C MET A 105 -12.04 -7.76 8.86
N ASP A 106 -12.36 -7.13 10.00
CA ASP A 106 -13.68 -7.20 10.65
C ASP A 106 -14.81 -6.65 9.75
N ASP A 107 -14.53 -5.65 8.91
CA ASP A 107 -15.52 -5.12 7.98
C ASP A 107 -15.86 -6.12 6.88
N LEU A 108 -14.89 -6.93 6.42
CA LEU A 108 -15.11 -7.98 5.43
C LEU A 108 -15.90 -9.14 6.03
N PHE A 109 -15.60 -9.49 7.28
CA PHE A 109 -16.36 -10.51 8.02
C PHE A 109 -17.83 -10.08 8.15
N ARG A 110 -18.06 -8.80 8.48
CA ARG A 110 -19.41 -8.22 8.51
C ARG A 110 -20.09 -8.28 7.14
N LYS A 111 -19.43 -7.82 6.07
CA LYS A 111 -19.99 -7.85 4.70
C LYS A 111 -20.37 -9.27 4.26
N ALA A 112 -19.54 -10.27 4.54
CA ALA A 112 -19.83 -11.67 4.23
C ALA A 112 -21.10 -12.17 4.94
N ARG A 113 -21.26 -11.84 6.24
CA ARG A 113 -22.46 -12.20 7.02
C ARG A 113 -23.72 -11.49 6.51
N GLU A 114 -23.62 -10.22 6.11
CA GLU A 114 -24.74 -9.48 5.50
C GLU A 114 -25.23 -10.15 4.20
N MET A 115 -24.37 -10.92 3.52
CA MET A 115 -24.72 -11.75 2.36
C MET A 115 -25.20 -13.16 2.73
N ASN A 116 -25.46 -13.46 4.01
CA ASN A 116 -25.83 -14.77 4.56
C ASN A 116 -24.76 -15.86 4.33
N ILE A 117 -23.48 -15.50 4.35
CA ILE A 117 -22.37 -16.45 4.29
C ILE A 117 -21.98 -16.83 5.72
N GLU A 118 -22.09 -18.12 6.04
CA GLU A 118 -21.72 -18.67 7.34
C GLU A 118 -20.27 -19.18 7.33
N PHE A 119 -19.50 -18.80 8.34
CA PHE A 119 -18.10 -19.21 8.55
C PHE A 119 -17.72 -19.02 10.03
N SER A 120 -16.69 -19.74 10.48
CA SER A 120 -16.06 -19.52 11.78
C SER A 120 -14.90 -18.52 11.62
N GLU A 121 -14.68 -17.68 12.63
CA GLU A 121 -13.52 -16.78 12.68
C GLU A 121 -12.31 -17.51 13.27
N ASP A 122 -11.94 -18.66 12.68
CA ASP A 122 -10.68 -19.31 13.00
C ASP A 122 -9.58 -18.73 12.11
N ILE A 123 -8.47 -18.38 12.74
CA ILE A 123 -7.36 -17.69 12.10
C ILE A 123 -6.07 -18.41 12.48
N ASP A 124 -5.29 -18.78 11.46
CA ASP A 124 -4.05 -19.51 11.65
C ASP A 124 -2.87 -18.59 12.02
N ARG A 125 -1.68 -19.19 12.15
CA ARG A 125 -0.42 -18.46 12.40
C ARG A 125 -0.07 -17.45 11.29
N CYS A 126 -0.61 -17.63 10.09
CA CYS A 126 -0.43 -16.73 8.95
C CYS A 126 -1.56 -15.72 8.78
N CYS A 127 -2.48 -15.65 9.74
CA CYS A 127 -3.62 -14.75 9.68
C CYS A 127 -4.54 -14.99 8.48
N GLU A 128 -4.52 -16.21 7.92
CA GLU A 128 -5.42 -16.60 6.84
C GLU A 128 -6.80 -16.96 7.42
N PRO A 129 -7.89 -16.25 7.05
CA PRO A 129 -9.23 -16.58 7.49
C PRO A 129 -9.78 -17.72 6.62
N TYR A 130 -9.26 -18.93 6.82
CA TYR A 130 -9.50 -20.10 5.97
C TYR A 130 -10.99 -20.39 5.75
N ASP A 131 -11.76 -20.41 6.84
CA ASP A 131 -13.19 -20.72 6.80
C ASP A 131 -13.99 -19.69 5.99
N LEU A 132 -13.64 -18.41 6.09
CA LEU A 132 -14.25 -17.37 5.27
C LEU A 132 -13.88 -17.55 3.80
N ILE A 133 -12.60 -17.76 3.49
CA ILE A 133 -12.12 -17.94 2.12
C ILE A 133 -12.80 -19.15 1.48
N GLU A 134 -12.91 -20.28 2.19
CA GLU A 134 -13.63 -21.45 1.70
C GLU A 134 -15.12 -21.17 1.50
N ALA A 135 -15.78 -20.51 2.45
CA ALA A 135 -17.19 -20.16 2.32
C ALA A 135 -17.46 -19.26 1.10
N LEU A 136 -16.59 -18.27 0.85
CA LEU A 136 -16.66 -17.41 -0.33
C LEU A 136 -16.45 -18.20 -1.64
N LYS A 137 -15.43 -19.07 -1.70
CA LYS A 137 -15.17 -19.94 -2.85
C LYS A 137 -16.38 -20.81 -3.16
N ASN A 138 -16.95 -21.47 -2.15
CA ASN A 138 -18.12 -22.33 -2.28
C ASN A 138 -19.34 -21.57 -2.80
N GLU A 139 -19.59 -20.36 -2.31
CA GLU A 139 -20.73 -19.55 -2.77
C GLU A 139 -20.51 -19.03 -4.21
N ILE A 140 -19.28 -18.64 -4.58
CA ILE A 140 -18.93 -18.26 -5.96
C ILE A 140 -19.18 -19.42 -6.94
N GLU A 141 -18.75 -20.63 -6.57
CA GLU A 141 -18.95 -21.83 -7.38
C GLU A 141 -20.44 -22.19 -7.50
N LYS A 142 -21.18 -22.13 -6.39
CA LYS A 142 -22.62 -22.39 -6.34
C LYS A 142 -23.43 -21.43 -7.21
N ARG A 143 -23.00 -20.16 -7.33
CA ARG A 143 -23.60 -19.16 -8.22
C ARG A 143 -23.11 -19.25 -9.68
N GLY A 144 -22.17 -20.17 -9.98
CA GLY A 144 -21.63 -20.35 -11.32
C GLY A 144 -20.65 -19.25 -11.76
N LEU A 145 -20.08 -18.49 -10.82
CA LEU A 145 -19.26 -17.30 -11.06
C LEU A 145 -17.75 -17.58 -11.19
N LYS A 146 -17.33 -18.85 -11.17
CA LYS A 146 -15.91 -19.27 -11.20
C LYS A 146 -15.10 -18.80 -12.42
N ASN A 147 -15.77 -18.37 -13.49
CA ASN A 147 -15.09 -17.90 -14.70
C ASN A 147 -14.81 -16.38 -14.69
N ASP A 148 -15.28 -15.65 -13.66
CA ASP A 148 -14.97 -14.23 -13.48
C ASP A 148 -13.44 -14.05 -13.35
N LEU A 149 -12.88 -13.08 -14.09
CA LEU A 149 -11.44 -12.81 -14.07
C LEU A 149 -10.97 -12.39 -12.67
N ARG A 150 -11.81 -11.66 -11.93
CA ARG A 150 -11.53 -11.22 -10.55
C ARG A 150 -11.40 -12.41 -9.61
N TYR A 151 -12.14 -13.50 -9.85
CA TYR A 151 -12.01 -14.71 -9.03
C TYR A 151 -10.62 -15.34 -9.20
N LYS A 152 -10.11 -15.42 -10.45
CA LYS A 152 -8.75 -15.91 -10.71
C LYS A 152 -7.70 -15.03 -10.04
N GLN A 153 -7.84 -13.71 -10.14
CA GLN A 153 -6.97 -12.74 -9.46
C GLN A 153 -6.99 -12.94 -7.94
N ALA A 154 -8.17 -13.11 -7.34
CA ALA A 154 -8.30 -13.39 -5.91
C ALA A 154 -7.57 -14.68 -5.49
N LEU A 155 -7.64 -15.74 -6.29
CA LEU A 155 -6.92 -16.99 -6.02
C LEU A 155 -5.39 -16.81 -6.10
N GLU A 156 -4.90 -16.07 -7.09
CA GLU A 156 -3.47 -15.74 -7.21
C GLU A 156 -2.98 -14.90 -6.02
N LEU A 157 -3.78 -13.93 -5.56
CA LEU A 157 -3.48 -13.13 -4.38
C LEU A 157 -3.44 -13.97 -3.10
N ILE A 158 -4.36 -14.93 -2.93
CA ILE A 158 -4.32 -15.85 -1.76
C ILE A 158 -3.01 -16.65 -1.73
N GLU A 159 -2.58 -17.20 -2.87
CA GLU A 159 -1.30 -17.93 -2.93
C GLU A 159 -0.10 -17.01 -2.70
N TYR A 160 -0.13 -15.78 -3.20
CA TYR A 160 0.92 -14.80 -2.93
C TYR A 160 0.95 -14.38 -1.46
N ALA A 161 -0.20 -14.30 -0.78
CA ALA A 161 -0.26 -14.00 0.64
C ALA A 161 0.40 -15.09 1.50
N LYS A 162 0.27 -16.37 1.11
CA LYS A 162 0.97 -17.48 1.78
C LYS A 162 2.48 -17.33 1.66
N GLN A 163 2.99 -17.01 0.46
CA GLN A 163 4.41 -16.71 0.25
C GLN A 163 4.88 -15.55 1.12
N CYS A 164 4.11 -14.46 1.20
CA CYS A 164 4.42 -13.35 2.08
C CYS A 164 4.53 -13.78 3.56
N CYS A 165 3.74 -14.76 4.00
CA CYS A 165 3.86 -15.29 5.35
C CYS A 165 5.18 -16.04 5.57
N ASP A 166 5.57 -16.89 4.61
CA ASP A 166 6.83 -17.64 4.66
C ASP A 166 8.04 -16.70 4.69
N ASP A 167 8.05 -15.71 3.79
CA ASP A 167 9.08 -14.69 3.71
C ASP A 167 9.17 -13.85 5.01
N ALA A 168 8.02 -13.57 5.63
CA ALA A 168 7.98 -12.87 6.92
C ALA A 168 8.65 -13.68 8.04
N PHE A 169 8.47 -15.00 8.06
CA PHE A 169 9.10 -15.87 9.05
C PHE A 169 10.59 -16.07 8.79
N GLU A 170 10.97 -16.29 7.53
CA GLU A 170 12.37 -16.46 7.13
C GLU A 170 13.19 -15.23 7.53
N THR A 171 12.78 -14.04 7.08
CA THR A 171 13.46 -12.78 7.40
C THR A 171 13.52 -12.48 8.90
N TYR A 172 12.48 -12.85 9.68
CA TYR A 172 12.51 -12.72 11.13
C TYR A 172 13.60 -13.59 11.74
N SER A 173 13.71 -14.84 11.27
CA SER A 173 14.68 -15.82 11.77
C SER A 173 16.12 -15.41 11.48
N GLU A 174 16.35 -14.69 10.38
CA GLU A 174 17.65 -14.11 10.00
C GLU A 174 18.01 -12.83 10.78
N GLY A 175 17.09 -12.32 11.62
CA GLY A 175 17.25 -11.06 12.36
C GLY A 175 16.91 -9.81 11.55
N ASN A 176 16.41 -9.96 10.32
CA ASN A 176 15.87 -8.88 9.51
C ASN A 176 14.43 -8.56 9.92
N TYR A 177 14.27 -7.94 11.09
CA TYR A 177 12.96 -7.60 11.65
C TYR A 177 12.18 -6.62 10.77
N ILE A 178 12.85 -5.65 10.15
CA ILE A 178 12.20 -4.70 9.23
C ILE A 178 11.58 -5.45 8.04
N GLY A 179 12.34 -6.33 7.40
CA GLY A 179 11.86 -7.16 6.30
C GLY A 179 10.67 -8.01 6.71
N SER A 180 10.75 -8.66 7.87
CA SER A 180 9.66 -9.47 8.41
C SER A 180 8.37 -8.68 8.64
N TYR A 181 8.49 -7.48 9.20
CA TYR A 181 7.35 -6.61 9.43
C TYR A 181 6.69 -6.19 8.11
N ARG A 182 7.49 -5.82 7.09
CA ARG A 182 6.99 -5.46 5.76
C ARG A 182 6.25 -6.60 5.09
N TRP A 183 6.81 -7.81 5.13
CA TRP A 183 6.14 -9.00 4.60
C TRP A 183 4.82 -9.29 5.32
N SER A 184 4.78 -9.09 6.65
CA SER A 184 3.55 -9.25 7.44
C SER A 184 2.47 -8.24 7.03
N ILE A 185 2.82 -6.96 6.81
CA ILE A 185 1.89 -5.95 6.28
C ILE A 185 1.41 -6.35 4.88
N LYS A 186 2.35 -6.71 4.00
CA LYS A 186 2.04 -7.06 2.62
C LYS A 186 1.06 -8.23 2.57
N ARG A 187 1.28 -9.27 3.38
CA ARG A 187 0.35 -10.39 3.56
C ARG A 187 -1.06 -9.92 3.92
N CYS A 188 -1.22 -9.09 4.95
CA CYS A 188 -2.55 -8.59 5.35
C CYS A 188 -3.23 -7.82 4.21
N LYS A 189 -2.50 -6.91 3.54
CA LYS A 189 -3.03 -6.14 2.39
C LYS A 189 -3.48 -7.07 1.25
N THR A 190 -2.66 -8.06 0.90
CA THR A 190 -2.95 -9.03 -0.17
C THR A 190 -4.17 -9.90 0.17
N LEU A 191 -4.29 -10.40 1.41
CA LEU A 191 -5.47 -11.18 1.85
C LEU A 191 -6.74 -10.34 1.79
N ARG A 192 -6.66 -9.09 2.27
CA ARG A 192 -7.74 -8.12 2.20
C ARG A 192 -8.23 -7.93 0.77
N GLU A 193 -7.32 -7.60 -0.14
CA GLU A 193 -7.64 -7.40 -1.56
C GLU A 193 -8.30 -8.63 -2.19
N ALA A 194 -7.78 -9.83 -1.90
CA ALA A 194 -8.36 -11.06 -2.42
C ALA A 194 -9.80 -11.28 -1.93
N ILE A 195 -10.05 -11.04 -0.65
CA ILE A 195 -11.38 -11.21 -0.05
C ILE A 195 -12.34 -10.12 -0.53
N GLU A 196 -11.88 -8.89 -0.68
CA GLU A 196 -12.66 -7.80 -1.27
C GLU A 196 -13.13 -8.16 -2.69
N LEU A 197 -12.24 -8.67 -3.54
CA LEU A 197 -12.62 -9.14 -4.89
C LEU A 197 -13.69 -10.23 -4.83
N MET A 198 -13.55 -11.22 -3.94
CA MET A 198 -14.55 -12.29 -3.79
C MET A 198 -15.90 -11.74 -3.31
N ILE A 199 -15.90 -10.81 -2.36
CA ILE A 199 -17.11 -10.14 -1.86
C ILE A 199 -17.74 -9.31 -2.97
N GLU A 200 -16.97 -8.59 -3.79
CA GLU A 200 -17.48 -7.80 -4.92
C GLU A 200 -18.11 -8.65 -6.01
N ILE A 201 -17.57 -9.84 -6.27
CA ILE A 201 -18.15 -10.81 -7.21
C ILE A 201 -19.51 -11.31 -6.70
N LEU A 202 -19.62 -11.55 -5.39
CA LEU A 202 -20.84 -12.05 -4.75
C LEU A 202 -21.86 -10.96 -4.44
N SER A 203 -21.42 -9.71 -4.35
CA SER A 203 -22.29 -8.57 -4.12
C SER A 203 -23.20 -8.40 -5.33
N PRO A 204 -24.53 -8.35 -5.13
CA PRO A 204 -25.42 -7.96 -6.22
C PRO A 204 -24.98 -6.57 -6.68
N GLU A 205 -24.72 -6.40 -7.99
CA GLU A 205 -24.62 -5.06 -8.56
C GLU A 205 -25.80 -4.27 -7.98
N LYS A 206 -25.54 -3.08 -7.42
CA LYS A 206 -26.63 -2.12 -7.25
C LYS A 206 -27.15 -1.86 -8.66
N CYS A 207 -28.12 -2.64 -9.11
CA CYS A 207 -28.95 -2.29 -10.24
C CYS A 207 -29.57 -0.94 -9.88
N GLY A 208 -28.98 0.12 -10.40
CA GLY A 208 -29.57 1.45 -10.40
C GLY A 208 -30.81 1.41 -11.27
N CYS A 209 -31.89 0.82 -10.77
CA CYS A 209 -33.23 1.07 -11.25
C CYS A 209 -33.81 2.24 -10.46
N SER A 210 -33.42 3.45 -10.82
CA SER A 210 -34.26 4.62 -10.61
C SER A 210 -35.23 4.71 -11.78
N THR A 211 -36.30 3.92 -11.73
CA THR A 211 -37.54 4.24 -12.42
C THR A 211 -38.33 5.18 -11.52
N SER A 212 -38.40 6.45 -11.88
CA SER A 212 -39.50 7.39 -11.59
C SER A 212 -39.38 8.56 -12.55
#